data_AF-A0A2I4D9N7-F1
#
_entry.id   AF-A0A2I4D9N7-F1
#
_cell.length_a   1.000
_cell.length_b   1.000
_cell.length_c   1.000
_cell.angle_alpha   90.00
_cell.angle_beta   90.00
_cell.angle_gamma   90.00
#
_symmetry.space_group_name_H-M   'P 1'
#
loop_
_entity.id
_entity.type
_entity.pdbx_description
1 polymer ?
#
loop_
_entity_poly.entity_id
_entity_poly.type
_entity_poly.pdbx_seq_one_letter_code
_entity_poly.pdbx_strand_id
1 'polypeptide(L)'
;MHRVDAMGILSRLTGLGCIVRRTYSVRGPLSLWHVDTNHKLIRYNIVQWRRLAASMHRVDAMGILSRLTGLGCIVRRTYSVRGPLSLWHVDTNHKLIRYNIVLFGAVDGYSRKVMCLEAATNNLASTAFAAFKKTTEIHGVPSRVRGDQGEENVDIARYMFTIRGTDRGSFMSGKSVHNQRIERLWRDVRTCVTSKYYDELNLLEMDHLLDVSSCKDLFAVHLAFLTRLQNDLAAFVEGWNHHPLRTEGNRTPEQLWQTGMLLQPVNQPENLEDIQEPDIDWDVAADFGDDVHGAVVVPEFDCPITEDQLVDCQNLITENQDLDSRSLYLMCREYLANVYGN
;
A
#
# COMPACT_ATOMS: atom_id res chain seq x y z
N MET A 1 -3.33 54.17 -19.45
CA MET A 1 -2.72 53.40 -20.54
C MET A 1 -1.39 52.87 -20.04
N HIS A 2 -1.43 51.68 -19.43
CA HIS A 2 -0.32 50.76 -19.14
C HIS A 2 -1.02 49.57 -18.46
N ARG A 3 -1.12 48.42 -19.16
CA ARG A 3 -1.62 47.16 -18.58
C ARG A 3 -0.49 46.15 -18.63
N VAL A 4 -0.30 45.58 -17.45
CA VAL A 4 0.72 44.63 -17.04
C VAL A 4 0.45 43.27 -17.70
N ASP A 5 1.55 42.62 -18.05
CA ASP A 5 1.67 41.32 -18.69
C ASP A 5 1.01 40.21 -17.86
N ALA A 6 0.02 39.53 -18.43
CA ALA A 6 -0.75 38.45 -17.81
C ALA A 6 -0.43 37.07 -18.44
N MET A 7 0.83 36.87 -18.84
CA MET A 7 1.38 35.60 -19.35
C MET A 7 2.06 34.77 -18.24
N GLY A 8 1.54 34.81 -17.01
CA GLY A 8 2.15 34.16 -15.84
C GLY A 8 1.28 33.17 -15.06
N ILE A 9 0.02 32.91 -15.45
CA ILE A 9 -0.93 32.18 -14.57
C ILE A 9 -1.59 30.94 -15.21
N LEU A 10 -1.28 30.59 -16.46
CA LEU A 10 -1.96 29.47 -17.15
C LEU A 10 -1.07 28.27 -17.56
N SER A 11 0.14 28.14 -16.99
CA SER A 11 1.00 26.96 -17.22
C SER A 11 0.97 25.91 -16.11
N ARG A 12 0.07 26.01 -15.11
CA ARG A 12 0.01 25.09 -13.95
C ARG A 12 -1.20 24.17 -13.88
N LEU A 13 -2.03 24.06 -14.93
CA LEU A 13 -3.30 23.29 -14.86
C LEU A 13 -3.45 22.13 -15.86
N THR A 14 -2.41 21.72 -16.58
CA THR A 14 -2.50 20.55 -17.47
C THR A 14 -1.30 19.62 -17.35
N GLY A 15 -0.97 19.23 -16.11
CA GLY A 15 -0.11 18.08 -15.79
C GLY A 15 -0.80 16.74 -16.13
N LEU A 16 -1.34 16.60 -17.33
CA LEU A 16 -1.88 15.34 -17.83
C LEU A 16 -0.79 14.66 -18.67
N GLY A 17 0.16 14.05 -17.97
CA GLY A 17 0.79 12.84 -18.48
C GLY A 17 -0.32 11.84 -18.78
N CYS A 18 -0.38 11.34 -20.01
CA CYS A 18 -1.37 10.34 -20.43
C CYS A 18 -1.18 9.02 -19.67
N ILE A 19 -1.65 8.95 -18.44
CA ILE A 19 -1.99 7.69 -17.79
C ILE A 19 -3.32 7.26 -18.42
N VAL A 20 -3.28 6.19 -19.21
CA VAL A 20 -4.50 5.45 -19.58
C VAL A 20 -5.10 4.90 -18.27
N ARG A 21 -5.96 5.69 -17.63
CA ARG A 21 -6.79 5.24 -16.52
C ARG A 21 -7.72 4.14 -17.03
N ARG A 22 -7.72 3.02 -16.30
CA ARG A 22 -8.53 1.82 -16.55
C ARG A 22 -10.01 2.20 -16.66
N THR A 23 -10.68 1.74 -17.70
CA THR A 23 -12.14 1.67 -17.74
C THR A 23 -12.59 0.35 -17.10
N TYR A 24 -13.33 0.45 -16.00
CA TYR A 24 -14.20 -0.62 -15.52
C TYR A 24 -15.32 -0.82 -16.55
N SER A 25 -15.48 -2.05 -17.05
CA SER A 25 -16.62 -2.41 -17.88
C SER A 25 -17.81 -2.73 -16.98
N VAL A 26 -18.53 -1.71 -16.53
CA VAL A 26 -19.88 -1.91 -15.97
C VAL A 26 -20.84 -2.06 -17.15
N ARG A 27 -21.35 -3.27 -17.37
CA ARG A 27 -22.44 -3.51 -18.33
C ARG A 27 -23.75 -3.01 -17.71
N GLY A 28 -24.20 -1.82 -18.10
CA GLY A 28 -25.54 -1.29 -17.81
C GLY A 28 -25.56 0.24 -17.75
N PRO A 29 -26.64 0.92 -18.21
CA PRO A 29 -26.72 2.38 -18.16
C PRO A 29 -27.12 2.83 -16.75
N LEU A 30 -26.12 3.17 -15.91
CA LEU A 30 -26.37 3.84 -14.64
C LEU A 30 -26.27 5.36 -14.85
N SER A 31 -27.42 6.03 -14.93
CA SER A 31 -27.50 7.49 -14.80
C SER A 31 -27.24 7.86 -13.33
N LEU A 32 -26.12 8.52 -13.05
CA LEU A 32 -25.88 9.17 -11.76
C LEU A 32 -26.61 10.51 -11.73
N TRP A 33 -27.48 10.68 -10.74
CA TRP A 33 -28.20 11.92 -10.46
C TRP A 33 -27.55 12.60 -9.27
N HIS A 34 -27.27 13.91 -9.38
CA HIS A 34 -26.89 14.76 -8.26
C HIS A 34 -27.91 15.88 -8.14
N VAL A 35 -28.30 16.21 -6.91
CA VAL A 35 -29.16 17.36 -6.59
C VAL A 35 -28.24 18.43 -6.03
N ASP A 36 -28.09 19.53 -6.77
CA ASP A 36 -27.34 20.69 -6.29
C ASP A 36 -28.11 21.38 -5.14
N THR A 37 -27.40 22.17 -4.35
CA THR A 37 -27.82 23.04 -3.23
C THR A 37 -29.07 23.91 -3.50
N ASN A 38 -29.49 24.06 -4.76
CA ASN A 38 -30.73 24.73 -5.18
C ASN A 38 -31.87 23.77 -5.62
N HIS A 39 -31.81 22.48 -5.25
CA HIS A 39 -32.78 21.43 -5.57
C HIS A 39 -33.08 21.24 -7.08
N LYS A 40 -32.08 21.44 -7.95
CA LYS A 40 -32.19 21.11 -9.39
C LYS A 40 -31.45 19.80 -9.71
N LEU A 41 -32.13 18.91 -10.42
CA LEU A 41 -31.56 17.68 -10.98
C LEU A 41 -30.66 18.01 -12.18
N ILE A 42 -29.36 17.79 -12.04
CA ILE A 42 -28.39 17.94 -13.13
C ILE A 42 -28.03 16.56 -13.67
N ARG A 43 -28.16 16.39 -14.99
CA ARG A 43 -27.89 15.13 -15.70
C ARG A 43 -26.50 15.19 -16.32
N TYR A 44 -25.55 14.43 -15.79
CA TYR A 44 -24.24 14.29 -16.43
C TYR A 44 -24.35 13.35 -17.63
N ASN A 45 -24.22 13.89 -18.85
CA ASN A 45 -24.10 13.07 -20.05
C ASN A 45 -22.68 12.49 -20.08
N ILE A 46 -22.54 11.22 -19.68
CA ILE A 46 -21.30 10.47 -19.90
C ILE A 46 -21.18 10.22 -21.41
N VAL A 47 -20.38 11.04 -22.08
CA VAL A 47 -20.13 10.89 -23.52
C VAL A 47 -19.29 9.64 -23.75
N GLN A 48 -19.77 8.76 -24.63
CA GLN A 48 -19.04 7.54 -25.00
C GLN A 48 -17.62 7.89 -25.47
N TRP A 49 -16.61 7.19 -24.95
CA TRP A 49 -15.18 7.39 -25.28
C TRP A 49 -14.91 7.48 -26.80
N ARG A 50 -15.60 6.67 -27.61
CA ARG A 50 -15.48 6.71 -29.08
C ARG A 50 -15.82 8.07 -29.67
N ARG A 51 -16.81 8.78 -29.11
CA ARG A 51 -17.22 10.11 -29.59
C ARG A 51 -16.24 11.20 -29.17
N LEU A 52 -15.70 11.10 -27.96
CA LEU A 52 -14.63 11.97 -27.45
C LEU A 52 -13.36 11.83 -28.29
N ALA A 53 -12.92 10.59 -28.55
CA ALA A 53 -11.78 10.30 -29.41
C ALA A 53 -11.99 10.79 -30.84
N ALA A 54 -13.15 10.52 -31.46
CA ALA A 54 -13.46 10.99 -32.79
C ALA A 54 -13.51 12.54 -32.88
N SER A 55 -13.95 13.21 -31.82
CA SER A 55 -13.93 14.67 -31.77
C SER A 55 -12.52 15.22 -31.67
N MET A 56 -11.68 14.61 -30.83
CA MET A 56 -10.29 15.02 -30.65
C MET A 56 -9.47 14.83 -31.94
N HIS A 57 -9.71 13.74 -32.67
CA HIS A 57 -9.14 13.52 -34.01
C HIS A 57 -9.58 14.55 -35.05
N ARG A 58 -10.79 15.12 -34.95
CA ARG A 58 -11.26 16.16 -35.87
C ARG A 58 -10.69 17.54 -35.53
N VAL A 59 -10.59 17.86 -34.23
CA VAL A 59 -10.24 19.20 -33.75
C VAL A 59 -8.72 19.39 -33.67
N ASP A 60 -7.97 18.33 -33.38
CA ASP A 60 -6.54 18.43 -33.11
C ASP A 60 -5.77 17.18 -33.57
N ALA A 61 -5.92 16.82 -34.86
CA ALA A 61 -5.18 15.70 -35.45
C ALA A 61 -3.66 15.92 -35.36
N MET A 62 -3.20 17.17 -35.56
CA MET A 62 -1.78 17.52 -35.55
C MET A 62 -1.19 17.55 -34.14
N GLY A 63 -1.92 17.99 -33.12
CA GLY A 63 -1.47 17.89 -31.72
C GLY A 63 -1.51 16.45 -31.20
N ILE A 64 -2.43 15.60 -31.67
CA ILE A 64 -2.37 14.15 -31.42
C ILE A 64 -1.13 13.55 -32.08
N LEU A 65 -0.85 13.86 -33.35
CA LEU A 65 0.34 13.37 -34.05
C LEU A 65 1.62 13.86 -33.37
N SER A 66 1.71 15.15 -33.04
CA SER A 66 2.86 15.73 -32.35
C SER A 66 3.07 15.14 -30.96
N ARG A 67 2.01 14.77 -30.23
CA ARG A 67 2.13 14.02 -28.99
C ARG A 67 2.57 12.59 -29.25
N LEU A 68 2.07 11.91 -30.27
CA LEU A 68 2.48 10.54 -30.62
C LEU A 68 3.91 10.45 -31.15
N THR A 69 4.41 11.49 -31.82
CA THR A 69 5.77 11.55 -32.39
C THR A 69 6.78 12.20 -31.43
N GLY A 70 6.33 13.12 -30.57
CA GLY A 70 7.16 13.80 -29.57
C GLY A 70 7.23 13.09 -28.21
N LEU A 71 6.18 12.38 -27.81
CA LEU A 71 6.29 11.32 -26.79
C LEU A 71 6.83 10.12 -27.55
N GLY A 72 8.16 10.01 -27.68
CA GLY A 72 8.77 8.75 -28.10
C GLY A 72 8.03 7.62 -27.39
N CYS A 73 7.52 6.65 -28.17
CA CYS A 73 6.70 5.55 -27.66
C CYS A 73 7.26 5.16 -26.29
N ILE A 74 6.53 5.42 -25.21
CA ILE A 74 6.96 4.97 -23.88
C ILE A 74 6.87 3.45 -23.99
N VAL A 75 8.00 2.84 -24.35
CA VAL A 75 8.19 1.41 -24.30
C VAL A 75 8.00 1.09 -22.84
N ARG A 76 6.81 0.60 -22.48
CA ARG A 76 6.58 0.00 -21.17
C ARG A 76 7.55 -1.16 -21.08
N ARG A 77 8.72 -0.92 -20.50
CA ARG A 77 9.64 -1.97 -20.09
C ARG A 77 8.85 -2.86 -19.12
N THR A 78 8.83 -4.14 -19.40
CA THR A 78 8.06 -5.11 -18.62
C THR A 78 8.90 -5.47 -17.41
N TYR A 79 8.37 -5.26 -16.19
CA TYR A 79 8.98 -5.85 -15.01
C TYR A 79 9.08 -7.37 -15.22
N SER A 80 10.27 -7.93 -15.15
CA SER A 80 10.51 -9.36 -15.33
C SER A 80 11.59 -9.84 -14.37
N VAL A 81 11.31 -10.98 -13.74
CA VAL A 81 12.26 -11.78 -12.96
C VAL A 81 12.03 -13.24 -13.33
N ARG A 82 13.03 -14.10 -13.09
CA ARG A 82 13.06 -15.48 -13.61
C ARG A 82 11.86 -16.32 -13.20
N GLY A 83 11.44 -16.24 -11.94
CA GLY A 83 10.40 -17.09 -11.38
C GLY A 83 10.03 -16.71 -9.94
N PRO A 84 9.12 -17.45 -9.29
CA PRO A 84 8.86 -17.31 -7.87
C PRO A 84 10.13 -17.42 -7.04
N LEU A 85 10.19 -16.74 -5.89
CA LEU A 85 11.38 -16.69 -5.01
C LEU A 85 12.61 -16.03 -5.64
N SER A 86 12.57 -15.53 -6.87
CA SER A 86 13.75 -14.83 -7.46
C SER A 86 14.04 -13.53 -6.71
N LEU A 87 13.01 -12.71 -6.53
CA LEU A 87 13.09 -11.40 -5.90
C LEU A 87 11.81 -11.11 -5.13
N TRP A 88 11.93 -10.88 -3.83
CA TRP A 88 10.85 -10.30 -3.03
C TRP A 88 11.05 -8.80 -2.88
N HIS A 89 9.94 -8.06 -2.92
CA HIS A 89 9.84 -6.62 -2.66
C HIS A 89 9.29 -6.45 -1.26
N VAL A 90 10.09 -5.93 -0.33
CA VAL A 90 9.70 -5.69 1.08
C VAL A 90 9.68 -4.20 1.35
N ASP A 91 8.74 -3.75 2.18
CA ASP A 91 8.55 -2.33 2.48
C ASP A 91 7.70 -2.15 3.73
N THR A 92 7.82 -0.98 4.34
CA THR A 92 7.10 -0.60 5.54
C THR A 92 6.19 0.61 5.26
N ASN A 93 4.90 0.44 5.51
CA ASN A 93 3.90 1.46 5.26
C ASN A 93 3.57 2.26 6.54
N HIS A 94 3.79 3.58 6.48
CA HIS A 94 3.58 4.49 7.60
C HIS A 94 2.25 5.27 7.55
N LYS A 95 1.24 4.84 6.75
CA LYS A 95 -0.01 5.62 6.62
C LYS A 95 -0.85 5.70 7.90
N LEU A 96 -0.63 4.83 8.88
CA LEU A 96 -1.29 4.84 10.19
C LEU A 96 -0.32 5.22 11.33
N ILE A 97 0.86 5.75 11.01
CA ILE A 97 1.91 5.96 12.00
C ILE A 97 1.56 6.99 13.09
N ARG A 98 0.65 7.93 12.79
CA ARG A 98 0.10 8.88 13.77
C ARG A 98 -0.54 8.18 14.99
N TYR A 99 -0.96 6.93 14.82
CA TYR A 99 -1.59 6.11 15.85
C TYR A 99 -0.65 4.98 16.33
N ASN A 100 0.65 5.11 16.09
CA ASN A 100 1.67 4.09 16.35
C ASN A 100 1.32 2.73 15.72
N ILE A 101 0.77 2.74 14.51
CA ILE A 101 0.51 1.52 13.75
C ILE A 101 1.29 1.59 12.43
N VAL A 102 2.07 0.55 12.18
CA VAL A 102 2.91 0.40 11.01
C VAL A 102 2.58 -0.93 10.33
N LEU A 103 2.57 -0.96 9.00
CA LEU A 103 2.36 -2.20 8.26
C LEU A 103 3.65 -2.65 7.59
N PHE A 104 4.03 -3.90 7.79
CA PHE A 104 5.11 -4.54 7.05
C PHE A 104 4.53 -5.38 5.93
N GLY A 105 5.07 -5.21 4.71
CA GLY A 105 4.64 -5.95 3.53
C GLY A 105 5.79 -6.67 2.85
N ALA A 106 5.48 -7.82 2.22
CA ALA A 106 6.38 -8.51 1.31
C ALA A 106 5.60 -9.08 0.11
N VAL A 107 6.11 -8.88 -1.11
CA VAL A 107 5.49 -9.33 -2.36
C VAL A 107 6.49 -10.08 -3.21
N ASP A 108 6.08 -11.23 -3.75
CA ASP A 108 6.88 -11.92 -4.75
C ASP A 108 6.83 -11.19 -6.09
N GLY A 109 8.01 -10.87 -6.62
CA GLY A 109 8.14 -10.06 -7.83
C GLY A 109 7.56 -10.71 -9.09
N TYR A 110 7.65 -12.04 -9.18
CA TYR A 110 7.19 -12.81 -10.33
C TYR A 110 5.66 -12.92 -10.36
N SER A 111 5.11 -13.56 -9.33
CA SER A 111 3.70 -13.95 -9.23
C SER A 111 2.79 -12.82 -8.77
N ARG A 112 3.36 -11.77 -8.15
CA ARG A 112 2.62 -10.71 -7.43
C ARG A 112 1.84 -11.22 -6.23
N LYS A 113 2.17 -12.42 -5.74
CA LYS A 113 1.62 -13.00 -4.53
C LYS A 113 2.08 -12.17 -3.33
N VAL A 114 1.14 -11.82 -2.46
CA VAL A 114 1.48 -11.20 -1.18
C VAL A 114 1.96 -12.30 -0.25
N MET A 115 3.20 -12.18 0.18
CA MET A 115 3.91 -13.13 1.03
C MET A 115 3.73 -12.79 2.50
N CYS A 116 3.74 -11.48 2.80
CA CYS A 116 3.56 -10.93 4.14
C CYS A 116 2.72 -9.66 4.08
N LEU A 117 1.81 -9.49 5.03
CA LEU A 117 1.10 -8.24 5.29
C LEU A 117 0.67 -8.20 6.76
N GLU A 118 1.53 -7.65 7.61
CA GLU A 118 1.36 -7.66 9.06
C GLU A 118 1.32 -6.24 9.63
N ALA A 119 0.43 -6.01 10.59
CA ALA A 119 0.36 -4.78 11.35
C ALA A 119 1.17 -4.91 12.65
N ALA A 120 1.93 -3.87 12.97
CA ALA A 120 2.76 -3.78 14.16
C ALA A 120 2.56 -2.45 14.87
N THR A 121 2.88 -2.40 16.15
CA THR A 121 2.80 -1.19 16.99
C THR A 121 4.12 -0.42 17.08
N ASN A 122 5.16 -0.89 16.39
CA ASN A 122 6.47 -0.27 16.29
C ASN A 122 7.06 -0.53 14.89
N ASN A 123 8.17 0.12 14.56
CA ASN A 123 8.90 -0.06 13.31
C ASN A 123 10.31 -0.64 13.51
N LEU A 124 10.51 -1.44 14.56
CA LEU A 124 11.80 -2.04 14.85
C LEU A 124 12.22 -3.03 13.75
N ALA A 125 13.53 -3.07 13.49
CA ALA A 125 14.10 -4.02 12.54
C ALA A 125 13.83 -5.49 12.94
N SER A 126 13.81 -5.78 14.25
CA SER A 126 13.51 -7.09 14.79
C SER A 126 12.06 -7.53 14.51
N THR A 127 11.11 -6.59 14.54
CA THR A 127 9.69 -6.85 14.26
C THR A 127 9.46 -7.10 12.78
N ALA A 128 10.00 -6.25 11.90
CA ALA A 128 9.97 -6.49 10.46
C ALA A 128 10.65 -7.82 10.08
N PHE A 129 11.79 -8.11 10.72
CA PHE A 129 12.50 -9.38 10.53
C PHE A 129 11.70 -10.59 11.02
N ALA A 130 11.01 -10.51 12.16
CA ALA A 130 10.19 -11.60 12.67
C ALA A 130 9.06 -11.96 11.69
N ALA A 131 8.36 -10.95 11.17
CA ALA A 131 7.33 -11.12 10.13
C ALA A 131 7.93 -11.74 8.85
N PHE A 132 9.06 -11.21 8.39
CA PHE A 132 9.79 -11.76 7.24
C PHE A 132 10.18 -13.23 7.46
N LYS A 133 10.80 -13.56 8.58
CA LYS A 133 11.27 -14.92 8.88
C LYS A 133 10.11 -15.91 8.92
N LYS A 134 9.02 -15.58 9.63
CA LYS A 134 7.79 -16.39 9.67
C LYS A 134 7.26 -16.70 8.27
N THR A 135 7.25 -15.72 7.37
CA THR A 135 6.75 -15.95 5.99
C THR A 135 7.73 -16.75 5.13
N THR A 136 9.04 -16.64 5.36
CA THR A 136 10.03 -17.50 4.69
C THR A 136 9.97 -18.96 5.15
N GLU A 137 9.52 -19.24 6.37
CA GLU A 137 9.29 -20.61 6.85
C GLU A 137 8.12 -21.29 6.12
N ILE A 138 7.14 -20.51 5.66
CA ILE A 138 5.96 -21.00 4.93
C ILE A 138 6.26 -21.14 3.43
N HIS A 139 6.90 -20.12 2.83
CA HIS A 139 7.03 -20.01 1.38
C HIS A 139 8.44 -20.29 0.84
N GLY A 140 9.42 -20.49 1.72
CA GLY A 140 10.82 -20.55 1.37
C GLY A 140 11.50 -19.18 1.38
N VAL A 141 12.82 -19.19 1.53
CA VAL A 141 13.63 -17.97 1.50
C VAL A 141 13.82 -17.55 0.04
N PRO A 142 13.60 -16.28 -0.36
CA PRO A 142 13.89 -15.85 -1.72
C PRO A 142 15.40 -15.90 -2.02
N SER A 143 15.77 -15.86 -3.30
CA SER A 143 17.14 -15.70 -3.78
C SER A 143 17.67 -14.30 -3.47
N ARG A 144 16.80 -13.29 -3.58
CA ARG A 144 17.07 -11.87 -3.30
C ARG A 144 15.88 -11.18 -2.65
N VAL A 145 16.19 -10.17 -1.86
CA VAL A 145 15.20 -9.22 -1.33
C VAL A 145 15.58 -7.84 -1.81
N ARG A 146 14.59 -7.05 -2.20
CA ARG A 146 14.71 -5.61 -2.36
C ARG A 146 13.87 -4.90 -1.31
N GLY A 147 14.49 -3.93 -0.67
CA GLY A 147 13.82 -2.95 0.17
C GLY A 147 14.34 -1.56 -0.13
N ASP A 148 13.69 -0.57 0.48
CA ASP A 148 14.21 0.78 0.53
C ASP A 148 15.44 0.89 1.45
N GLN A 149 15.96 2.11 1.57
CA GLN A 149 17.06 2.40 2.48
C GLN A 149 16.50 2.85 3.83
N GLY A 150 16.10 1.87 4.64
CA GLY A 150 15.53 2.06 5.98
C GLY A 150 16.26 1.25 7.05
N GLU A 151 16.25 1.74 8.29
CA GLU A 151 16.84 1.03 9.44
C GLU A 151 16.03 -0.22 9.81
N GLU A 152 14.73 -0.22 9.52
CA GLU A 152 13.81 -1.32 9.74
C GLU A 152 14.12 -2.56 8.91
N ASN A 153 14.86 -2.42 7.81
CA ASN A 153 15.23 -3.53 6.93
C ASN A 153 16.59 -4.16 7.26
N VAL A 154 17.33 -3.62 8.24
CA VAL A 154 18.71 -4.02 8.54
C VAL A 154 18.81 -5.49 8.94
N ASP A 155 17.88 -6.00 9.76
CA ASP A 155 17.92 -7.39 10.21
C ASP A 155 17.52 -8.37 9.10
N ILE A 156 16.62 -7.97 8.20
CA ILE A 156 16.31 -8.73 6.97
C ILE A 156 17.57 -8.81 6.09
N ALA A 157 18.27 -7.70 5.90
CA ALA A 157 19.50 -7.67 5.11
C ALA A 157 20.58 -8.59 5.71
N ARG A 158 20.82 -8.52 7.03
CA ARG A 158 21.77 -9.40 7.75
C ARG A 158 21.42 -10.88 7.57
N TYR A 159 20.14 -11.24 7.70
CA TYR A 159 19.68 -12.61 7.49
C TYR A 159 19.91 -13.07 6.05
N MET A 160 19.57 -12.25 5.06
CA MET A 160 19.77 -12.57 3.65
C MET A 160 21.25 -12.73 3.30
N PHE A 161 22.15 -11.89 3.83
CA PHE A 161 23.59 -12.07 3.65
C PHE A 161 24.10 -13.37 4.28
N THR A 162 23.54 -13.76 5.43
CA THR A 162 23.92 -15.00 6.12
C THR A 162 23.50 -16.24 5.33
N ILE A 163 22.26 -16.28 4.85
CA ILE A 163 21.68 -17.46 4.20
C ILE A 163 22.04 -17.56 2.71
N ARG A 164 22.18 -16.41 2.03
CA ARG A 164 22.38 -16.36 0.57
C ARG A 164 23.78 -15.89 0.16
N GLY A 165 24.59 -15.38 1.08
CA GLY A 165 25.94 -14.86 0.82
C GLY A 165 25.98 -13.36 0.51
N THR A 166 27.17 -12.78 0.63
CA THR A 166 27.48 -11.38 0.29
C THR A 166 27.80 -11.22 -1.21
N ASP A 167 27.93 -9.97 -1.68
CA ASP A 167 28.49 -9.61 -3.00
C ASP A 167 27.73 -10.08 -4.25
N ARG A 168 26.50 -10.57 -4.09
CA ARG A 168 25.62 -11.03 -5.19
C ARG A 168 24.26 -10.33 -5.29
N GLY A 169 24.09 -9.29 -4.46
CA GLY A 169 22.81 -8.59 -4.29
C GLY A 169 21.76 -9.44 -3.57
N SER A 170 22.12 -10.17 -2.51
CA SER A 170 21.17 -10.94 -1.68
C SER A 170 20.13 -10.04 -1.00
N PHE A 171 20.55 -8.85 -0.57
CA PHE A 171 19.67 -7.73 -0.25
C PHE A 171 20.07 -6.54 -1.14
N MET A 172 19.09 -5.93 -1.78
CA MET A 172 19.25 -4.80 -2.67
C MET A 172 18.54 -3.60 -2.06
N SER A 173 19.31 -2.68 -1.48
CA SER A 173 18.78 -1.39 -1.04
C SER A 173 18.81 -0.42 -2.22
N GLY A 174 17.74 0.34 -2.40
CA GLY A 174 17.66 1.36 -3.44
C GLY A 174 16.50 2.31 -3.17
N LYS A 175 16.32 3.30 -4.05
CA LYS A 175 15.16 4.22 -3.97
C LYS A 175 13.84 3.44 -4.01
N SER A 176 12.83 3.92 -3.29
CA SER A 176 11.46 3.36 -3.26
C SER A 176 10.86 3.17 -4.67
N VAL A 177 11.23 4.02 -5.63
CA VAL A 177 10.81 3.93 -7.05
C VAL A 177 11.19 2.60 -7.73
N HIS A 178 12.18 1.88 -7.19
CA HIS A 178 12.56 0.55 -7.65
C HIS A 178 11.74 -0.56 -6.98
N ASN A 179 11.05 -0.29 -5.87
CA ASN A 179 10.20 -1.23 -5.12
C ASN A 179 8.78 -1.32 -5.71
N GLN A 180 8.69 -1.39 -7.04
CA GLN A 180 7.45 -1.11 -7.78
C GLN A 180 6.29 -2.05 -7.44
N ARG A 181 6.58 -3.30 -7.06
CA ARG A 181 5.56 -4.32 -6.81
C ARG A 181 4.80 -4.04 -5.52
N ILE A 182 5.52 -3.72 -4.45
CA ILE A 182 4.92 -3.43 -3.15
C ILE A 182 4.29 -2.03 -3.13
N GLU A 183 4.90 -1.05 -3.81
CA GLU A 183 4.29 0.29 -4.00
C GLU A 183 2.94 0.21 -4.75
N ARG A 184 2.82 -0.71 -5.72
CA ARG A 184 1.54 -0.95 -6.37
C ARG A 184 0.53 -1.59 -5.42
N LEU A 185 0.97 -2.54 -4.60
CA LEU A 185 0.15 -3.21 -3.59
C LEU A 185 -0.41 -2.19 -2.58
N TRP A 186 0.42 -1.27 -2.07
CA TRP A 186 0.01 -0.28 -1.08
C TRP A 186 -1.16 0.59 -1.51
N ARG A 187 -1.26 0.91 -2.80
CA ARG A 187 -2.43 1.63 -3.33
C ARG A 187 -3.73 0.86 -3.18
N ASP A 188 -3.68 -0.45 -3.36
CA ASP A 188 -4.86 -1.31 -3.24
C ASP A 188 -5.14 -1.61 -1.74
N VAL A 189 -4.11 -1.82 -0.90
CA VAL A 189 -4.25 -1.91 0.56
C VAL A 189 -4.87 -0.64 1.15
N ARG A 190 -4.46 0.54 0.68
CA ARG A 190 -5.04 1.82 1.11
C ARG A 190 -6.52 1.89 0.81
N THR A 191 -6.90 1.54 -0.41
CA THR A 191 -8.28 1.66 -0.88
C THR A 191 -9.20 0.63 -0.22
N CYS A 192 -8.70 -0.59 -0.01
CA CYS A 192 -9.52 -1.71 0.45
C CYS A 192 -9.52 -1.89 1.97
N VAL A 193 -8.43 -1.51 2.65
CA VAL A 193 -8.24 -1.80 4.08
C VAL A 193 -7.97 -0.53 4.87
N THR A 194 -6.85 0.15 4.66
CA THR A 194 -6.39 1.15 5.65
C THR A 194 -7.16 2.47 5.63
N SER A 195 -7.85 2.83 4.55
CA SER A 195 -8.64 4.08 4.49
C SER A 195 -9.71 4.13 5.58
N LYS A 196 -10.50 3.07 5.77
CA LYS A 196 -11.57 3.06 6.80
C LYS A 196 -11.03 3.19 8.22
N TYR A 197 -9.86 2.61 8.49
CA TYR A 197 -9.19 2.73 9.79
C TYR A 197 -8.65 4.14 10.02
N TYR A 198 -7.99 4.69 8.99
CA TYR A 198 -7.50 6.06 9.02
C TYR A 198 -8.64 7.05 9.26
N ASP A 199 -9.74 6.91 8.52
CA ASP A 199 -10.89 7.81 8.59
C ASP A 199 -11.56 7.74 9.98
N GLU A 200 -11.79 6.54 10.53
CA GLU A 200 -12.41 6.37 11.85
C GLU A 200 -11.52 6.92 12.99
N LEU A 201 -10.22 6.63 12.96
CA LEU A 201 -9.27 7.16 13.95
C LEU A 201 -9.15 8.68 13.85
N ASN A 202 -9.20 9.22 12.63
CA ASN A 202 -9.18 10.66 12.43
C ASN A 202 -10.47 11.33 12.96
N LEU A 203 -11.64 10.69 12.78
CA LEU A 203 -12.89 11.16 13.36
C LEU A 203 -12.84 11.14 14.90
N LEU A 204 -12.31 10.09 15.52
CA LEU A 204 -12.10 10.03 16.97
C LEU A 204 -11.22 11.18 17.48
N GLU A 205 -10.15 11.51 16.76
CA GLU A 205 -9.28 12.63 17.10
C GLU A 205 -10.00 13.99 16.93
N MET A 206 -10.73 14.17 15.83
CA MET A 206 -11.51 15.39 15.56
C MET A 206 -12.61 15.63 16.58
N ASP A 207 -13.23 14.56 17.09
CA ASP A 207 -14.27 14.60 18.11
C ASP A 207 -13.71 14.75 19.54
N HIS A 208 -12.38 14.90 19.68
CA HIS A 208 -11.69 14.95 20.97
C HIS A 208 -11.88 13.70 21.85
N LEU A 209 -12.16 12.55 21.21
CA LEU A 209 -12.29 11.26 21.87
C LEU A 209 -10.98 10.46 21.85
N LEU A 210 -10.01 10.86 21.05
CA LEU A 210 -8.68 10.27 20.98
C LEU A 210 -7.63 11.37 21.10
N ASP A 211 -6.82 11.31 22.15
CA ASP A 211 -5.59 12.10 22.28
C ASP A 211 -4.38 11.27 21.85
N VAL A 212 -3.80 11.58 20.69
CA VAL A 212 -2.62 10.89 20.15
C VAL A 212 -1.35 11.13 20.98
N SER A 213 -1.35 12.10 21.89
CA SER A 213 -0.26 12.29 22.85
C SER A 213 -0.44 11.46 24.13
N SER A 214 -1.63 10.89 24.35
CA SER A 214 -1.93 10.02 25.48
C SER A 214 -1.59 8.57 25.16
N CYS A 215 -0.59 8.02 25.89
CA CYS A 215 -0.24 6.60 25.78
C CYS A 215 -1.43 5.67 26.11
N LYS A 216 -2.35 6.11 26.97
CA LYS A 216 -3.55 5.33 27.33
C LYS A 216 -4.53 5.25 26.18
N ASP A 217 -4.76 6.36 25.48
CA ASP A 217 -5.66 6.39 24.33
C ASP A 217 -5.04 5.60 23.15
N LEU A 218 -3.73 5.73 22.91
CA LEU A 218 -3.02 4.91 21.91
C LEU A 218 -3.08 3.41 22.25
N PHE A 219 -2.91 3.03 23.51
CA PHE A 219 -3.07 1.65 23.94
C PHE A 219 -4.50 1.13 23.70
N ALA A 220 -5.53 1.94 24.01
CA ALA A 220 -6.92 1.62 23.72
C ALA A 220 -7.17 1.45 22.21
N VAL A 221 -6.54 2.29 21.37
CA VAL A 221 -6.55 2.14 19.91
C VAL A 221 -5.95 0.80 19.50
N HIS A 222 -4.79 0.43 20.04
CA HIS A 222 -4.14 -0.84 19.70
C HIS A 222 -5.01 -2.04 20.08
N LEU A 223 -5.63 -2.02 21.27
CA LEU A 223 -6.55 -3.07 21.71
C LEU A 223 -7.77 -3.21 20.78
N ALA A 224 -8.43 -2.10 20.43
CA ALA A 224 -9.68 -2.14 19.67
C ALA A 224 -9.48 -2.36 18.16
N PHE A 225 -8.42 -1.78 17.57
CA PHE A 225 -8.26 -1.73 16.13
C PHE A 225 -7.25 -2.73 15.57
N LEU A 226 -6.20 -3.11 16.32
CA LEU A 226 -5.07 -3.87 15.73
C LEU A 226 -5.49 -5.27 15.25
N THR A 227 -6.23 -6.02 16.08
CA THR A 227 -6.74 -7.35 15.71
C THR A 227 -7.70 -7.28 14.52
N ARG A 228 -8.57 -6.28 14.49
CA ARG A 228 -9.53 -6.08 13.37
C ARG A 228 -8.81 -5.72 12.09
N LEU A 229 -7.84 -4.81 12.16
CA LEU A 229 -6.98 -4.43 11.04
C LEU A 229 -6.23 -5.64 10.52
N GLN A 230 -5.64 -6.45 11.40
CA GLN A 230 -4.91 -7.65 11.00
C GLN A 230 -5.81 -8.69 10.32
N ASN A 231 -7.05 -8.86 10.81
CA ASN A 231 -8.03 -9.75 10.19
C ASN A 231 -8.44 -9.27 8.79
N ASP A 232 -8.66 -7.95 8.62
CA ASP A 232 -8.96 -7.38 7.30
C ASP A 232 -7.78 -7.47 6.34
N LEU A 233 -6.55 -7.30 6.82
CA LEU A 233 -5.34 -7.52 6.02
C LEU A 233 -5.24 -8.98 5.57
N ALA A 234 -5.53 -9.93 6.46
CA ALA A 234 -5.55 -11.36 6.12
C ALA A 234 -6.63 -11.68 5.07
N ALA A 235 -7.84 -11.15 5.22
CA ALA A 235 -8.91 -11.28 4.23
C ALA A 235 -8.54 -10.65 2.88
N PHE A 236 -7.86 -9.50 2.90
CA PHE A 236 -7.32 -8.87 1.69
C PHE A 236 -6.26 -9.74 1.02
N VAL A 237 -5.32 -10.31 1.77
CA VAL A 237 -4.29 -11.21 1.24
C VAL A 237 -4.91 -12.44 0.59
N GLU A 238 -5.91 -13.04 1.22
CA GLU A 238 -6.64 -14.19 0.69
C GLU A 238 -7.34 -13.85 -0.63
N GLY A 239 -8.09 -12.74 -0.66
CA GLY A 239 -8.74 -12.24 -1.88
C GLY A 239 -7.73 -11.86 -2.96
N TRP A 240 -6.60 -11.25 -2.59
CA TRP A 240 -5.56 -10.85 -3.52
C TRP A 240 -4.86 -12.07 -4.12
N ASN A 241 -4.46 -13.06 -3.34
CA ASN A 241 -3.72 -14.19 -3.88
C ASN A 241 -4.57 -15.07 -4.82
N HIS A 242 -5.90 -14.98 -4.71
CA HIS A 242 -6.85 -15.75 -5.52
C HIS A 242 -7.63 -14.93 -6.56
N HIS A 243 -7.35 -13.63 -6.74
CA HIS A 243 -8.01 -12.85 -7.80
C HIS A 243 -7.35 -13.04 -9.17
N PRO A 244 -8.13 -13.05 -10.27
CA PRO A 244 -7.57 -13.21 -11.61
C PRO A 244 -6.84 -11.95 -12.07
N LEU A 245 -5.59 -12.11 -12.51
CA LEU A 245 -4.80 -11.04 -13.13
C LEU A 245 -5.02 -11.02 -14.64
N ARG A 246 -5.76 -10.02 -15.13
CA ARG A 246 -6.04 -9.87 -16.57
C ARG A 246 -4.77 -9.85 -17.45
N THR A 247 -3.69 -9.27 -16.96
CA THR A 247 -2.42 -9.20 -17.71
C THR A 247 -1.69 -10.54 -17.79
N GLU A 248 -2.08 -11.51 -16.97
CA GLU A 248 -1.43 -12.81 -16.85
C GLU A 248 -2.34 -13.95 -17.35
N GLY A 249 -3.25 -13.62 -18.28
CA GLY A 249 -4.22 -14.57 -18.82
C GLY A 249 -5.30 -14.98 -17.82
N ASN A 250 -5.66 -14.09 -16.89
CA ASN A 250 -6.60 -14.33 -15.77
C ASN A 250 -6.15 -15.39 -14.77
N ARG A 251 -4.86 -15.76 -14.77
CA ARG A 251 -4.29 -16.56 -13.68
C ARG A 251 -4.20 -15.75 -12.41
N THR A 252 -4.39 -16.40 -11.26
CA THR A 252 -4.24 -15.75 -9.95
C THR A 252 -2.77 -15.66 -9.56
N PRO A 253 -2.38 -14.74 -8.64
CA PRO A 253 -1.04 -14.75 -8.07
C PRO A 253 -0.63 -16.12 -7.52
N GLU A 254 -1.54 -16.81 -6.83
CA GLU A 254 -1.30 -18.17 -6.31
C GLU A 254 -1.00 -19.18 -7.44
N GLN A 255 -1.80 -19.17 -8.52
CA GLN A 255 -1.58 -20.06 -9.66
C GLN A 255 -0.25 -19.77 -10.36
N LEU A 256 0.13 -18.49 -10.49
CA LEU A 256 1.41 -18.09 -11.07
C LEU A 256 2.57 -18.56 -10.19
N TRP A 257 2.45 -18.41 -8.88
CA TRP A 257 3.42 -18.90 -7.91
C TRP A 257 3.60 -20.42 -8.03
N GLN A 258 2.52 -21.19 -7.89
CA GLN A 258 2.58 -22.66 -7.93
C GLN A 258 3.11 -23.19 -9.26
N THR A 259 2.63 -22.64 -10.38
CA THR A 259 3.09 -23.04 -11.72
C THR A 259 4.56 -22.65 -11.92
N GLY A 260 4.97 -21.46 -11.48
CA GLY A 260 6.36 -21.03 -11.58
C GLY A 260 7.31 -21.87 -10.74
N MET A 261 6.89 -22.27 -9.53
CA MET A 261 7.67 -23.16 -8.65
C MET A 261 7.91 -24.53 -9.31
N LEU A 262 6.94 -25.04 -10.07
CA LEU A 262 7.05 -26.32 -10.78
C LEU A 262 7.91 -26.23 -12.05
N LEU A 263 7.77 -25.15 -12.82
CA LEU A 263 8.39 -25.02 -14.15
C LEU A 263 9.76 -24.35 -14.12
N GLN A 264 10.04 -23.52 -13.11
CA GLN A 264 11.24 -22.69 -13.02
C GLN A 264 11.80 -22.65 -11.59
N PRO A 265 12.26 -23.79 -11.04
CA PRO A 265 12.85 -23.81 -9.71
C PRO A 265 14.12 -22.96 -9.68
N VAL A 266 14.15 -21.94 -8.81
CA VAL A 266 15.30 -21.05 -8.62
C VAL A 266 16.30 -21.74 -7.68
N ASN A 267 17.27 -22.44 -8.25
CA ASN A 267 18.15 -23.33 -7.46
C ASN A 267 19.41 -22.67 -6.87
N GLN A 268 19.96 -21.58 -7.43
CA GLN A 268 21.17 -20.88 -6.92
C GLN A 268 21.58 -19.71 -7.85
N PRO A 269 22.60 -18.88 -7.51
CA PRO A 269 22.48 -17.44 -7.55
C PRO A 269 22.32 -16.89 -8.97
N GLU A 270 21.21 -16.17 -9.16
CA GLU A 270 20.90 -15.47 -10.40
C GLU A 270 21.94 -14.36 -10.68
N ASN A 271 22.11 -13.95 -11.94
CA ASN A 271 22.83 -12.72 -12.27
C ASN A 271 21.92 -11.51 -12.02
N LEU A 272 22.47 -10.35 -11.67
CA LEU A 272 21.65 -9.12 -11.53
C LEU A 272 21.02 -8.69 -12.87
N GLU A 273 21.65 -9.05 -13.98
CA GLU A 273 21.18 -8.79 -15.35
C GLU A 273 19.85 -9.50 -15.69
N ASP A 274 19.49 -10.56 -14.97
CA ASP A 274 18.23 -11.29 -15.15
C ASP A 274 17.01 -10.51 -14.61
N ILE A 275 17.23 -9.44 -13.83
CA ILE A 275 16.18 -8.57 -13.31
C ILE A 275 15.96 -7.43 -14.33
N GLN A 276 14.87 -7.50 -15.08
CA GLN A 276 14.48 -6.42 -15.99
C GLN A 276 13.46 -5.52 -15.32
N GLU A 277 13.86 -4.27 -15.11
CA GLU A 277 13.01 -3.27 -14.49
C GLU A 277 12.84 -2.06 -15.39
N PRO A 278 11.63 -1.49 -15.45
CA PRO A 278 11.44 -0.26 -16.16
C PRO A 278 12.08 0.88 -15.36
N ASP A 279 12.98 1.64 -15.99
CA ASP A 279 13.34 3.00 -15.57
C ASP A 279 12.09 3.86 -15.77
N ILE A 280 11.17 3.78 -14.83
CA ILE A 280 10.06 4.72 -14.76
C ILE A 280 10.53 5.80 -13.82
N ASP A 281 10.69 7.00 -14.37
CA ASP A 281 10.83 8.22 -13.61
C ASP A 281 9.51 8.50 -12.88
N TRP A 282 9.32 7.82 -11.75
CA TRP A 282 8.17 7.99 -10.88
C TRP A 282 8.21 9.35 -10.18
N ASP A 283 9.32 10.10 -10.20
CA ASP A 283 9.37 11.47 -9.67
C ASP A 283 8.36 12.38 -10.41
N VAL A 284 8.02 12.05 -11.67
CA VAL A 284 6.98 12.74 -12.47
C VAL A 284 5.56 12.25 -12.15
N ALA A 285 5.40 11.05 -11.59
CA ALA A 285 4.10 10.40 -11.34
C ALA A 285 3.70 10.33 -9.86
N ALA A 286 4.64 10.62 -8.94
CA ALA A 286 4.48 10.59 -7.50
C ALA A 286 4.37 12.01 -6.88
N ASP A 287 3.82 12.99 -7.61
CA ASP A 287 3.49 14.33 -7.09
C ASP A 287 2.29 14.30 -6.09
N PHE A 288 2.28 13.30 -5.20
CA PHE A 288 1.33 13.12 -4.11
C PHE A 288 2.08 13.07 -2.78
N GLY A 289 2.54 14.24 -2.36
CA GLY A 289 2.86 14.55 -0.96
C GLY A 289 4.34 14.44 -0.60
N ASP A 290 4.82 15.44 0.16
CA ASP A 290 6.16 15.49 0.74
C ASP A 290 6.48 14.20 1.50
N ASP A 291 7.43 13.40 0.98
CA ASP A 291 8.12 12.40 1.78
C ASP A 291 9.03 13.15 2.77
N VAL A 292 8.67 13.10 4.05
CA VAL A 292 9.51 13.66 5.12
C VAL A 292 10.74 12.77 5.26
N HIS A 293 11.85 13.19 4.67
CA HIS A 293 13.15 12.55 4.85
C HIS A 293 13.66 12.75 6.28
N GLY A 294 13.40 11.77 7.14
CA GLY A 294 13.98 11.61 8.47
C GLY A 294 13.83 10.17 8.92
N ALA A 295 14.74 9.67 9.77
CA ALA A 295 14.57 8.37 10.41
C ALA A 295 13.31 8.45 11.29
N VAL A 296 12.24 7.80 10.83
CA VAL A 296 10.97 7.76 11.53
C VAL A 296 11.11 6.70 12.62
N VAL A 297 10.89 7.08 13.87
CA VAL A 297 10.89 6.14 15.01
C VAL A 297 9.52 6.20 15.65
N VAL A 298 8.85 5.07 15.74
CA VAL A 298 7.57 4.97 16.47
C VAL A 298 7.87 4.97 17.97
N PRO A 299 7.29 5.89 18.76
CA PRO A 299 7.50 5.90 20.20
C PRO A 299 7.02 4.60 20.85
N GLU A 300 7.91 3.96 21.60
CA GLU A 300 7.53 2.85 22.47
C GLU A 300 6.91 3.39 23.76
N PHE A 301 5.89 2.70 24.26
CA PHE A 301 5.31 2.97 25.56
C PHE A 301 5.03 1.65 26.27
N ASP A 302 5.23 1.65 27.59
CA ASP A 302 4.99 0.48 28.42
C ASP A 302 3.50 0.13 28.43
N CYS A 303 3.20 -1.18 28.46
CA CYS A 303 1.84 -1.65 28.69
C CYS A 303 1.36 -1.05 30.02
N PRO A 304 0.31 -0.21 30.01
CA PRO A 304 0.01 0.60 31.17
C PRO A 304 -0.76 -0.24 32.23
N ILE A 305 -1.28 -1.42 31.84
CA ILE A 305 -2.01 -2.37 32.68
C ILE A 305 -1.21 -3.65 32.96
N THR A 306 -1.57 -4.35 34.02
CA THR A 306 -1.01 -5.67 34.38
C THR A 306 -1.45 -6.77 33.40
N GLU A 307 -0.77 -7.92 33.43
CA GLU A 307 -1.09 -9.06 32.57
C GLU A 307 -2.51 -9.61 32.81
N ASP A 308 -2.95 -9.69 34.07
CA ASP A 308 -4.32 -10.11 34.43
C ASP A 308 -5.37 -9.15 33.86
N GLN A 309 -5.14 -7.84 33.98
CA GLN A 309 -6.02 -6.80 33.42
C GLN A 309 -6.05 -6.81 31.90
N LEU A 310 -4.93 -7.17 31.25
CA LEU A 310 -4.86 -7.33 29.81
C LEU A 310 -5.72 -8.52 29.35
N VAL A 311 -5.69 -9.63 30.09
CA VAL A 311 -6.56 -10.78 29.83
C VAL A 311 -8.03 -10.41 29.98
N ASP A 312 -8.39 -9.67 31.04
CA ASP A 312 -9.74 -9.17 31.25
C ASP A 312 -10.22 -8.26 30.10
N CYS A 313 -9.35 -7.33 29.65
CA CYS A 313 -9.59 -6.51 28.47
C CYS A 313 -9.85 -7.35 27.21
N GLN A 314 -9.02 -8.38 26.98
CA GLN A 314 -9.17 -9.25 25.81
C GLN A 314 -10.46 -10.05 25.85
N ASN A 315 -10.87 -10.54 27.02
CA ASN A 315 -12.15 -11.21 27.21
C ASN A 315 -13.32 -10.25 26.92
N LEU A 316 -13.25 -9.03 27.45
CA LEU A 316 -14.25 -7.99 27.19
C LEU A 316 -14.39 -7.69 25.69
N ILE A 317 -13.25 -7.57 24.98
CA ILE A 317 -13.23 -7.36 23.53
C ILE A 317 -13.85 -8.56 22.79
N THR A 318 -13.54 -9.78 23.22
CA THR A 318 -14.05 -11.01 22.61
C THR A 318 -15.57 -11.13 22.78
N GLU A 319 -16.09 -10.81 23.97
CA GLU A 319 -17.54 -10.80 24.25
C GLU A 319 -18.28 -9.73 23.44
N ASN A 320 -17.60 -8.65 23.06
CA ASN A 320 -18.17 -7.51 22.35
C ASN A 320 -17.65 -7.37 20.92
N GLN A 321 -17.25 -8.49 20.30
CA GLN A 321 -16.67 -8.49 18.95
C GLN A 321 -17.61 -7.95 17.86
N ASP A 322 -18.93 -8.01 18.08
CA ASP A 322 -19.95 -7.54 17.14
C ASP A 322 -20.10 -6.01 17.10
N LEU A 323 -19.54 -5.30 18.09
CA LEU A 323 -19.56 -3.83 18.09
C LEU A 323 -18.75 -3.27 16.93
N ASP A 324 -19.06 -2.05 16.48
CA ASP A 324 -18.18 -1.32 15.58
C ASP A 324 -16.88 -0.90 16.28
N SER A 325 -15.84 -0.57 15.51
CA SER A 325 -14.51 -0.31 16.06
C SER A 325 -14.47 0.92 16.97
N ARG A 326 -15.35 1.91 16.73
CA ARG A 326 -15.46 3.11 17.56
C ARG A 326 -16.06 2.77 18.92
N SER A 327 -17.15 2.01 18.94
CA SER A 327 -17.79 1.54 20.17
C SER A 327 -16.84 0.68 20.99
N LEU A 328 -16.09 -0.22 20.34
CA LEU A 328 -15.09 -1.05 21.01
C LEU A 328 -13.95 -0.21 21.60
N TYR A 329 -13.49 0.80 20.88
CA TYR A 329 -12.48 1.75 21.38
C TYR A 329 -12.96 2.50 22.63
N LEU A 330 -14.18 3.04 22.59
CA LEU A 330 -14.74 3.77 23.74
C LEU A 330 -14.86 2.88 24.98
N MET A 331 -15.27 1.62 24.78
CA MET A 331 -15.32 0.62 25.84
C MET A 331 -13.92 0.32 26.42
N CYS A 332 -12.92 0.10 25.57
CA CYS A 332 -11.54 -0.12 26.03
C CYS A 332 -11.00 1.10 26.79
N ARG A 333 -11.29 2.29 26.29
CA ARG A 333 -10.88 3.56 26.92
C ARG A 333 -11.53 3.73 28.29
N GLU A 334 -12.82 3.43 28.43
CA GLU A 334 -13.54 3.50 29.71
C GLU A 334 -13.00 2.48 30.71
N TYR A 335 -12.76 1.24 30.28
CA TYR A 335 -12.11 0.23 31.13
C TYR A 335 -10.76 0.73 31.66
N LEU A 336 -9.90 1.24 30.77
CA LEU A 336 -8.60 1.76 31.15
C LEU A 336 -8.73 2.94 32.13
N ALA A 337 -9.67 3.86 31.91
CA ALA A 337 -9.92 4.97 32.82
C ALA A 337 -10.29 4.49 34.24
N ASN A 338 -11.10 3.43 34.34
CA ASN A 338 -11.50 2.84 35.63
C ASN A 338 -10.34 2.13 36.33
N VAL A 339 -9.44 1.49 35.58
CA VAL A 339 -8.25 0.82 36.13
C VAL A 339 -7.27 1.82 36.76
N TYR A 340 -7.09 3.01 36.19
CA TYR A 340 -6.21 4.05 36.78
C TYR A 340 -6.93 5.00 37.75
N GLY A 341 -8.25 4.94 37.83
CA GLY A 341 -9.07 5.83 38.66
C GLY A 341 -9.09 5.44 40.14
N ASN A 342 -8.47 4.32 40.52
CA ASN A 342 -8.35 3.84 41.90
C ASN A 342 -6.90 3.94 42.42
#